data_AF-A0A935VCS7-F1
#
_entry.id   AF-A0A935VCS7-F1
#
_cell.length_a   1.000
_cell.length_b   1.000
_cell.length_c   1.000
_cell.angle_alpha   90.00
_cell.angle_beta   90.00
_cell.angle_gamma   90.00
#
_symmetry.space_group_name_H-M   'P 1'
#
loop_
_entity.id
_entity.type
_entity.pdbx_description
1 polymer ?
#
loop_
_entity_poly.entity_id
_entity_poly.type
_entity_poly.pdbx_seq_one_letter_code
_entity_poly.pdbx_strand_id
1 'polypeptide(L)' 'MTKMIITIAALLLFVVSAFAQTPQAPTTTLKVGDVAPDFTLTDTTGNPVTLSEYRGKKNVVLAFYVLAFTGG' A
#
# COMPACT_ATOMS: atom_id res chain seq x y z
N MET A 1 -32.03 30.98 11.36
CA MET A 1 -32.29 29.68 10.72
C MET A 1 -31.30 29.42 9.57
N THR A 2 -31.09 30.36 8.65
CA THR A 2 -30.17 30.22 7.49
C THR A 2 -28.73 29.87 7.85
N LYS A 3 -28.17 30.46 8.91
CA LYS A 3 -26.79 30.19 9.36
C LYS A 3 -26.59 28.72 9.82
N MET A 4 -27.60 28.11 10.43
CA MET A 4 -27.52 26.74 10.95
C MET A 4 -27.54 25.70 9.82
N ILE A 5 -28.30 25.98 8.76
CA ILE A 5 -28.36 25.13 7.56
C ILE A 5 -27.02 25.14 6.82
N ILE A 6 -26.38 26.31 6.73
CA ILE A 6 -25.05 26.44 6.11
C ILE A 6 -24.00 25.67 6.91
N THR A 7 -24.04 25.71 8.24
CA THR A 7 -23.09 24.96 9.08
C THR A 7 -23.28 23.45 8.95
N ILE A 8 -24.53 22.95 8.90
CA ILE A 8 -24.81 21.52 8.73
C ILE A 8 -24.40 21.05 7.33
N ALA A 9 -24.68 21.84 6.30
CA ALA A 9 -24.24 21.52 4.93
C ALA A 9 -22.71 21.50 4.81
N ALA A 10 -22.01 22.46 5.42
CA ALA A 10 -20.55 22.49 5.43
C ALA A 10 -19.95 21.30 6.20
N LEU A 11 -20.56 20.92 7.33
CA LEU A 11 -20.14 19.75 8.11
C LEU A 11 -20.37 18.45 7.33
N LEU A 12 -21.51 18.32 6.65
CA LEU A 12 -21.80 17.17 5.78
C LEU A 12 -20.80 17.08 4.62
N LEU A 13 -20.47 18.19 3.96
CA LEU A 13 -19.43 18.19 2.92
C LEU A 13 -18.08 17.76 3.47
N PHE A 14 -17.70 18.21 4.67
CA PHE A 14 -16.42 17.86 5.28
C PHE A 14 -16.32 16.37 5.63
N VAL A 15 -17.41 15.77 6.13
CA VAL A 15 -17.47 14.33 6.45
C VAL A 15 -17.36 13.49 5.18
N VAL A 16 -18.02 13.86 4.08
CA VAL A 16 -17.91 13.14 2.80
C VAL A 16 -16.48 13.14 2.27
N SER A 17 -15.75 14.26 2.41
CA SER A 17 -14.34 14.33 1.98
C SER A 17 -13.40 13.45 2.81
N ALA A 18 -13.65 13.29 4.11
CA ALA A 18 -12.82 12.45 4.99
C ALA A 18 -12.96 10.95 4.69
N PHE A 19 -14.13 10.51 4.22
CA PHE A 19 -14.39 9.11 3.85
C PHE A 19 -14.11 8.79 2.38
N ALA A 20 -13.79 9.78 1.54
CA ALA A 20 -13.52 9.59 0.11
C ALA A 20 -12.03 9.35 -0.24
N GLN A 21 -11.13 9.32 0.75
CA GLN A 21 -9.73 8.96 0.50
C GLN A 21 -9.61 7.44 0.38
N THR A 22 -9.92 6.92 -0.81
CA THR A 22 -9.52 5.57 -1.19
C THR A 22 -8.00 5.47 -1.09
N PRO A 23 -7.42 4.37 -0.57
CA PRO A 23 -5.98 4.16 -0.60
C PRO A 23 -5.49 4.30 -2.04
N GLN A 24 -4.74 5.36 -2.31
CA GLN A 24 -4.16 5.61 -3.62
C GLN A 24 -3.29 4.39 -3.96
N ALA A 25 -3.59 3.71 -5.07
CA ALA A 25 -2.73 2.62 -5.53
C ALA A 25 -1.29 3.15 -5.66
N PRO A 26 -0.28 2.42 -5.15
CA PRO A 26 1.10 2.87 -5.22
C PRO A 26 1.48 3.21 -6.66
N THR A 27 2.09 4.38 -6.87
CA THR A 27 2.67 4.73 -8.16
C THR A 27 3.75 3.70 -8.50
N THR A 28 3.63 3.05 -9.67
CA THR A 28 4.51 1.95 -10.11
C THR A 28 5.95 2.38 -10.45
N THR A 29 6.27 3.67 -10.31
CA THR A 29 7.63 4.18 -10.49
C THR A 29 8.36 4.17 -9.16
N LEU A 30 9.25 3.21 -8.97
CA LEU A 30 10.18 3.17 -7.84
C LEU A 30 11.47 3.90 -8.21
N LYS A 31 12.01 4.72 -7.31
CA LYS A 31 13.36 5.30 -7.41
C LYS A 31 14.24 4.85 -6.24
N VAL A 32 15.55 4.99 -6.42
CA VAL A 32 16.52 4.69 -5.35
C VAL A 32 16.22 5.55 -4.12
N GLY A 33 16.22 4.92 -2.95
CA GLY A 33 15.89 5.54 -1.68
C GLY A 33 14.41 5.50 -1.31
N ASP A 34 13.51 5.15 -2.23
CA ASP A 34 12.11 4.91 -1.88
C ASP A 34 11.99 3.71 -0.93
N VAL A 35 11.09 3.83 0.02
CA VAL A 35 10.69 2.69 0.86
C VAL A 35 9.95 1.70 -0.04
N ALA A 36 10.45 0.46 -0.10
CA ALA A 36 9.77 -0.60 -0.84
C ALA A 36 8.34 -0.81 -0.29
N PRO A 37 7.32 -0.89 -1.17
CA PRO A 37 5.95 -1.22 -0.78
C PRO A 37 5.92 -2.55 -0.02
N ASP A 38 5.16 -2.59 1.06
CA ASP A 38 5.06 -3.81 1.85
C ASP A 38 4.13 -4.83 1.18
N PHE A 39 4.46 -6.11 1.33
CA PHE A 39 3.65 -7.22 0.84
C PHE A 39 3.92 -8.47 1.66
N THR A 40 2.95 -9.38 1.64
CA THR A 40 3.07 -10.72 2.20
C THR A 40 2.87 -11.73 1.09
N LEU A 41 3.80 -12.68 0.97
CA LEU A 41 3.71 -13.80 0.04
C LEU A 41 3.77 -15.11 0.81
N THR A 42 3.23 -16.17 0.21
CA THR A 42 3.35 -17.52 0.73
C THR A 42 4.66 -18.14 0.24
N ASP A 43 5.44 -18.72 1.15
CA ASP A 43 6.66 -19.46 0.80
C ASP A 43 6.36 -20.87 0.25
N THR A 44 7.40 -21.62 -0.10
CA THR A 44 7.29 -22.98 -0.66
C THR A 44 6.73 -24.01 0.32
N THR A 45 6.67 -23.68 1.62
CA THR A 45 6.12 -24.52 2.67
C THR A 45 4.74 -24.08 3.15
N GLY A 46 4.18 -23.01 2.58
CA GLY A 46 2.87 -22.48 2.93
C GLY A 46 2.90 -21.39 4.00
N ASN A 47 4.07 -20.98 4.50
CA ASN A 47 4.15 -19.95 5.53
C ASN A 47 4.03 -18.55 4.92
N PRO A 48 3.36 -17.61 5.60
CA PRO A 48 3.37 -16.21 5.20
C PRO A 48 4.75 -15.59 5.47
N VAL A 49 5.24 -14.82 4.50
CA VAL A 49 6.49 -14.05 4.59
C VAL A 49 6.18 -12.59 4.26
N THR A 50 6.37 -11.69 5.22
CA THR A 50 6.12 -10.25 5.04
C THR A 50 7.41 -9.48 4.85
N LEU A 51 7.49 -8.62 3.83
CA LEU A 51 8.72 -7.86 3.51
C LEU A 51 9.18 -6.98 4.68
N SER A 52 8.25 -6.32 5.37
CA SER A 52 8.56 -5.42 6.48
C SER A 52 9.24 -6.09 7.67
N GLU A 53 9.14 -7.41 7.83
CA GLU A 53 9.79 -8.16 8.91
C GLU A 53 11.33 -8.15 8.79
N TYR A 54 11.86 -7.91 7.59
CA TYR A 54 13.29 -7.87 7.29
C TYR A 54 13.91 -6.47 7.39
N ARG A 55 13.09 -5.41 7.51
CA ARG A 55 13.57 -4.01 7.58
C ARG A 55 14.58 -3.83 8.71
N GLY A 56 15.75 -3.28 8.40
CA GLY A 56 16.83 -3.03 9.36
C GLY A 56 17.53 -4.29 9.90
N LYS A 57 17.11 -5.49 9.48
CA LYS A 57 17.70 -6.77 9.94
C LYS A 57 18.60 -7.40 8.90
N LYS A 58 18.19 -7.36 7.62
CA LYS A 58 18.90 -8.00 6.51
C LYS A 58 18.69 -7.21 5.22
N ASN A 59 19.64 -7.30 4.31
CA ASN A 59 19.45 -6.86 2.93
C ASN A 59 18.53 -7.85 2.20
N VAL A 60 17.62 -7.34 1.37
CA VAL A 60 16.65 -8.14 0.62
C VAL A 60 16.80 -7.81 -0.87
N VAL A 61 16.80 -8.84 -1.71
CA VAL A 61 16.78 -8.73 -3.17
C VAL A 61 15.49 -9.37 -3.67
N LEU A 62 14.76 -8.67 -4.54
CA LEU A 62 13.53 -9.17 -5.15
C LEU A 62 13.81 -9.55 -6.61
N ALA A 63 13.54 -10.80 -6.96
CA ALA A 63 13.67 -11.31 -8.31
C ALA A 63 12.29 -11.83 -8.79
N PHE A 64 11.87 -11.38 -9.97
CA PHE A 64 10.60 -11.77 -10.57
C PHE A 64 10.85 -12.78 -11.69
N TYR A 65 10.25 -13.96 -11.57
CA TYR A 65 10.31 -15.02 -12.57
C TYR A 65 8.91 -15.25 -13.12
N VAL A 66 8.76 -15.33 -14.45
CA VAL A 66 7.47 -15.60 -15.08
C VAL A 66 7.02 -17.03 -14.78
N LEU A 67 7.94 -17.99 -14.95
CA LEU A 67 7.78 -19.39 -14.60
C LEU A 67 8.98 -19.86 -13.78
N ALA A 68 8.72 -20.65 -12.74
CA ALA A 68 9.76 -21.35 -12.01
C ALA A 68 10.29 -22.56 -12.79
N PHE A 69 11.53 -22.98 -12.51
CA PHE A 69 12.16 -24.19 -13.06
C PHE A 69 12.32 -24.22 -14.59
N THR A 70 12.58 -23.06 -15.21
CA THR A 70 12.90 -22.94 -16.64
C THR A 70 14.37 -22.57 -16.85
N GLY A 71 14.89 -22.80 -18.06
CA GLY A 71 16.31 -22.61 -18.38
C GLY A 71 16.79 -21.15 -18.45
N GLY A 72 15.88 -20.18 -18.45
CA GLY A 72 16.20 -18.77 -18.66
C GLY A 72 16.42 -18.43 -20.13
#